data_AF-A0AAV7AV92-F1
#
_entry.id   AF-A0AAV7AV92-F1
#
_cell.length_a   1.000
_cell.length_b   1.000
_cell.length_c   1.000
_cell.angle_alpha   90.00
_cell.angle_beta   90.00
_cell.angle_gamma   90.00
#
_symmetry.space_group_name_H-M   'P 1'
#
loop_
_entity.id
_entity.type
_entity.pdbx_description
1 polymer ?
#
loop_
_entity_poly.entity_id
_entity_poly.type
_entity_poly.pdbx_seq_one_letter_code
_entity_poly.pdbx_strand_id
1 'polypeptide(L)'
;MSLLVAIYTSGDASLAVLLAFLSGCIQLALGLLKFGFLLDFISYPVIKAFTSAAAVTIGFSQVKNLLGLKDIPRQFILQVYETFHKLPTIRVGDAVLGFLCIAFLLALKFMKEHFPRVYRGMPRCYRLCYIIVWVTTTARNAIVVVAAGLVAYSFHVMGLHPFILTGKTAEGLPQFQLPPFSEKIDNRTVSFSEMVQDIGPGLFIIPLMGLLESVAIARAFASQNNYRIDTNQELLAIGLTNFLGSFLSAYPVTGSFGRTALNSQTGACTPAGGILTGFLVLFSLGYLTPLFYYIPKAALAAVIICAVAPMFDLSVCKTLWKVKKLDLLPFLVTFLLSFWEIQYGILLGILVSLVILCYSIARPKIKVRRDQYRSEDIVCSLKGTCHQQLD
;
A
#
# COMPACT_ATOMS: atom_id res chain seq x y z
N MET A 1 -4.24 -8.35 0.74
CA MET A 1 -4.83 -9.20 -0.33
C MET A 1 -4.24 -10.59 -0.54
N SER A 2 -3.02 -10.81 -1.03
CA SER A 2 -2.59 -12.15 -1.51
C SER A 2 -2.64 -13.27 -0.45
N LEU A 3 -2.33 -12.95 0.82
CA LEU A 3 -2.50 -13.90 1.93
C LEU A 3 -3.97 -14.24 2.17
N LEU A 4 -4.86 -13.24 2.13
CA LEU A 4 -6.30 -13.43 2.34
C LEU A 4 -6.91 -14.29 1.24
N VAL A 5 -6.53 -14.03 -0.02
CA VAL A 5 -6.94 -14.85 -1.17
C VAL A 5 -6.50 -16.29 -0.97
N ALA A 6 -5.22 -16.52 -0.62
CA ALA A 6 -4.70 -17.88 -0.43
C ALA A 6 -5.41 -18.67 0.68
N ILE A 7 -5.92 -18.00 1.72
CA ILE A 7 -6.71 -18.64 2.78
C ILE A 7 -8.06 -19.12 2.25
N TYR A 8 -8.75 -18.31 1.45
CA TYR A 8 -10.07 -18.65 0.92
C TYR A 8 -10.05 -19.53 -0.32
N THR A 9 -8.92 -19.61 -1.02
CA THR A 9 -8.77 -20.44 -2.21
C THR A 9 -7.94 -21.69 -1.95
N SER A 10 -7.54 -21.95 -0.70
CA SER A 10 -6.65 -23.05 -0.32
C SER A 10 -5.33 -23.12 -1.12
N GLY A 11 -4.94 -22.01 -1.75
CA GLY A 11 -3.78 -21.94 -2.64
C GLY A 11 -4.05 -22.27 -4.11
N ASP A 12 -5.27 -22.65 -4.48
CA ASP A 12 -5.62 -22.97 -5.87
C ASP A 12 -5.70 -21.73 -6.74
N ALA A 13 -4.99 -21.77 -7.86
CA ALA A 13 -4.88 -20.64 -8.78
C ALA A 13 -6.19 -20.37 -9.55
N SER A 14 -6.90 -21.42 -9.94
CA SER A 14 -8.19 -21.35 -10.62
C SER A 14 -9.24 -20.65 -9.76
N LEU A 15 -9.39 -21.06 -8.50
CA LEU A 15 -10.27 -20.42 -7.52
C LEU A 15 -9.87 -18.96 -7.28
N ALA A 16 -8.57 -18.64 -7.26
CA ALA A 16 -8.10 -17.27 -7.14
C ALA A 16 -8.50 -16.39 -8.35
N VAL A 17 -8.42 -16.93 -9.58
CA VAL A 17 -8.86 -16.21 -10.79
C VAL A 17 -10.38 -16.03 -10.80
N LEU A 18 -11.14 -17.06 -10.42
CA LEU A 18 -12.60 -16.97 -10.31
C LEU A 18 -13.02 -15.94 -9.25
N LEU A 19 -12.35 -15.94 -8.10
CA LEU A 19 -12.57 -14.96 -7.04
C LEU A 19 -12.23 -13.54 -7.50
N ALA A 20 -11.22 -13.34 -8.37
CA ALA A 20 -10.93 -12.04 -8.97
C ALA A 20 -12.08 -11.55 -9.85
N PHE A 21 -12.63 -12.43 -10.70
CA PHE A 21 -13.78 -12.13 -11.54
C PHE A 21 -15.01 -11.74 -10.71
N LEU A 22 -15.38 -12.57 -9.73
CA LEU A 22 -16.53 -12.33 -8.85
C LEU A 22 -16.36 -11.07 -8.00
N SER A 23 -15.15 -10.84 -7.46
CA SER A 23 -14.79 -9.61 -6.75
C SER A 23 -14.95 -8.38 -7.64
N GLY A 24 -14.51 -8.46 -8.91
CA GLY A 24 -14.68 -7.40 -9.89
C GLY A 24 -16.16 -7.09 -10.15
N CYS A 25 -16.98 -8.11 -10.37
CA CYS A 25 -18.43 -7.95 -10.55
C CYS A 25 -19.11 -7.28 -9.34
N ILE A 26 -18.78 -7.72 -8.12
CA ILE A 26 -19.33 -7.14 -6.88
C ILE A 26 -18.90 -5.67 -6.74
N GLN A 27 -17.62 -5.37 -6.96
CA GLN A 27 -17.10 -3.99 -6.88
C GLN A 27 -17.72 -3.08 -7.94
N LEU A 28 -17.90 -3.57 -9.17
CA LEU A 28 -18.61 -2.84 -10.24
C LEU A 28 -20.06 -2.55 -9.86
N ALA A 29 -20.78 -3.56 -9.33
CA ALA A 29 -22.15 -3.37 -8.89
C ALA A 29 -22.24 -2.32 -7.76
N LEU A 30 -21.37 -2.41 -6.76
CA LEU A 30 -21.31 -1.41 -5.68
C LEU A 30 -20.95 -0.01 -6.20
N GLY A 31 -20.08 0.09 -7.21
CA GLY A 31 -19.70 1.36 -7.85
C GLY A 31 -20.83 2.00 -8.63
N LEU A 32 -21.57 1.20 -9.41
CA LEU A 32 -22.75 1.65 -10.16
C LEU A 32 -23.87 2.11 -9.22
N LEU A 33 -24.04 1.40 -8.09
CA LEU A 33 -25.00 1.75 -7.04
C LEU A 33 -24.52 2.90 -6.13
N LYS A 34 -23.34 3.46 -6.38
CA LYS A 34 -22.74 4.58 -5.62
C LYS A 34 -22.59 4.30 -4.11
N PHE A 35 -22.23 3.07 -3.74
CA PHE A 35 -21.96 2.70 -2.33
C PHE A 35 -20.68 3.33 -1.75
N GLY A 36 -19.95 4.15 -2.50
CA GLY A 36 -18.74 4.83 -2.03
C GLY A 36 -18.95 5.74 -0.83
N PHE A 37 -20.19 6.16 -0.53
CA PHE A 37 -20.51 6.96 0.66
C PHE A 37 -20.10 6.27 1.98
N LEU A 38 -20.11 4.93 2.03
CA LEU A 38 -19.74 4.19 3.24
C LEU A 38 -18.26 4.41 3.63
N LEU A 39 -17.45 4.81 2.66
CA LEU A 39 -16.02 5.04 2.84
C LEU A 39 -15.70 6.49 3.23
N ASP A 40 -16.70 7.38 3.24
CA ASP A 40 -16.59 8.73 3.80
C ASP A 40 -16.53 8.72 5.33
N PHE A 41 -16.96 7.62 5.97
CA PHE A 41 -16.89 7.45 7.42
C PHE A 41 -15.47 7.14 7.94
N ILE A 42 -14.48 6.95 7.06
CA ILE A 42 -13.09 6.74 7.45
C ILE A 42 -12.49 8.07 7.87
N SER A 43 -12.32 8.25 9.18
CA SER A 43 -11.79 9.49 9.75
C SER A 43 -10.28 9.65 9.53
N TYR A 44 -9.84 10.91 9.55
CA TYR A 44 -8.42 11.26 9.41
C TYR A 44 -7.49 10.52 10.41
N PRO A 45 -7.81 10.41 11.72
CA PRO A 45 -6.99 9.67 12.67
C PRO A 45 -6.82 8.19 12.31
N VAL A 46 -7.88 7.54 11.81
CA VAL A 46 -7.85 6.14 11.38
C VAL A 46 -6.90 5.96 10.19
N ILE A 47 -6.99 6.84 9.18
CA ILE A 47 -6.11 6.78 7.99
C ILE A 47 -4.64 6.95 8.40
N LYS A 48 -4.34 7.92 9.28
CA LYS A 48 -2.96 8.17 9.76
C LYS A 48 -2.41 7.04 10.62
N ALA A 49 -3.24 6.44 11.47
CA ALA A 49 -2.85 5.27 12.26
C ALA A 49 -2.59 4.05 11.36
N PHE A 50 -3.52 3.76 10.45
CA PHE A 50 -3.43 2.66 9.50
C PHE A 50 -2.18 2.73 8.63
N THR A 51 -1.91 3.91 8.06
CA THR A 51 -0.73 4.13 7.21
C THR A 51 0.58 3.97 7.99
N SER A 52 0.63 4.45 9.22
CA SER A 52 1.81 4.29 10.09
C SER A 52 2.02 2.82 10.47
N ALA A 53 0.96 2.09 10.84
CA ALA A 53 1.03 0.66 11.13
C ALA A 53 1.43 -0.16 9.88
N ALA A 54 0.84 0.14 8.72
CA ALA A 54 1.20 -0.49 7.45
C ALA A 54 2.68 -0.23 7.08
N ALA A 55 3.19 0.98 7.30
CA ALA A 55 4.61 1.30 7.06
C ALA A 55 5.54 0.45 7.94
N VAL A 56 5.21 0.29 9.23
CA VAL A 56 5.98 -0.56 10.16
C VAL A 56 5.90 -2.03 9.75
N THR A 57 4.70 -2.55 9.48
CA THR A 57 4.50 -3.95 9.06
C THR A 57 5.21 -4.25 7.75
N ILE A 58 5.10 -3.37 6.75
CA ILE A 58 5.79 -3.55 5.47
C ILE A 58 7.30 -3.45 5.65
N GLY A 59 7.80 -2.46 6.38
CA GLY A 59 9.23 -2.30 6.64
C GLY A 59 9.83 -3.53 7.34
N PHE A 60 9.17 -4.01 8.39
CA PHE A 60 9.60 -5.22 9.10
C PHE A 60 9.45 -6.48 8.23
N SER A 61 8.44 -6.54 7.35
CA SER A 61 8.24 -7.67 6.45
C SER A 61 9.42 -7.93 5.52
N GLN A 62 10.22 -6.89 5.25
CA GLN A 62 11.40 -6.95 4.39
C GLN A 62 12.68 -7.31 5.14
N VAL A 63 12.70 -7.25 6.48
CA VAL A 63 13.90 -7.57 7.28
C VAL A 63 14.36 -9.00 7.02
N LYS A 64 13.45 -9.96 6.81
CA LYS A 64 13.80 -11.34 6.42
C LYS A 64 14.61 -11.41 5.13
N ASN A 65 14.22 -10.62 4.12
CA ASN A 65 14.89 -10.58 2.82
C ASN A 65 16.21 -9.81 2.92
N LEU A 66 16.28 -8.80 3.79
CA LEU A 66 17.49 -8.05 4.07
C LEU A 66 18.55 -8.93 4.75
N LEU A 67 18.14 -9.78 5.69
CA LEU A 67 19.03 -10.67 6.47
C LEU A 67 19.26 -12.05 5.82
N GLY A 68 18.60 -12.34 4.70
CA GLY A 68 18.68 -13.63 4.02
C GLY A 68 18.05 -14.80 4.79
N LEU A 69 17.07 -14.53 5.64
CA LEU A 69 16.36 -15.52 6.45
C LEU A 69 15.25 -16.21 5.64
N LYS A 70 15.10 -17.53 5.82
CA LYS A 70 14.08 -18.36 5.17
C LYS A 70 13.00 -18.82 6.15
N ASP A 71 11.84 -19.14 5.61
CA ASP A 71 10.71 -19.74 6.34
C ASP A 71 10.26 -18.90 7.53
N ILE A 72 10.08 -17.60 7.29
CA ILE A 72 9.49 -16.67 8.27
C ILE A 72 8.00 -16.53 7.96
N PRO A 73 7.11 -16.71 8.96
CA PRO A 73 5.68 -16.61 8.79
C PRO A 73 5.26 -15.22 8.30
N ARG A 74 4.05 -15.13 7.73
CA ARG A 74 3.51 -13.88 7.17
C ARG A 74 2.80 -13.00 8.21
N GLN A 75 2.31 -13.58 9.30
CA GLN A 75 1.68 -12.83 10.40
C GLN A 75 2.73 -12.00 11.13
N PHE A 76 2.46 -10.72 11.38
CA PHE A 76 3.46 -9.76 11.86
C PHE A 76 4.06 -10.14 13.22
N ILE A 77 3.25 -10.50 14.21
CA ILE A 77 3.73 -10.83 15.56
C ILE A 77 4.66 -12.06 15.53
N LEU A 78 4.23 -13.13 14.85
CA LEU A 78 5.05 -14.32 14.65
C LEU A 78 6.30 -14.02 13.82
N GLN A 79 6.16 -13.18 12.81
CA GLN A 79 7.29 -12.75 11.99
C GLN A 79 8.36 -12.03 12.83
N VAL A 80 7.95 -11.14 13.74
CA VAL A 80 8.87 -10.46 14.66
C VAL A 80 9.59 -11.48 15.53
N TYR A 81 8.84 -12.36 16.21
CA TYR A 81 9.40 -13.38 17.07
C TYR A 81 10.39 -14.31 16.35
N GLU A 82 9.99 -14.87 15.21
CA GLU A 82 10.82 -15.78 14.40
C GLU A 82 12.06 -15.08 13.80
N THR A 83 11.94 -13.81 13.43
CA THR A 83 13.08 -13.03 12.92
C THR A 83 14.16 -12.90 14.00
N PHE A 84 13.76 -12.58 15.24
CA PHE A 84 14.69 -12.51 16.37
C PHE A 84 15.25 -13.88 16.75
N HIS A 85 14.43 -14.93 16.70
CA HIS A 85 14.87 -16.28 17.01
C HIS A 85 15.90 -16.82 15.99
N LYS A 86 15.71 -16.52 14.70
CA LYS A 86 16.58 -16.99 13.61
C LYS A 86 17.77 -16.07 13.31
N LEU A 87 18.04 -15.05 14.13
CA LEU A 87 19.22 -14.16 14.00
C LEU A 87 20.57 -14.90 13.84
N PRO A 88 20.83 -16.05 14.48
CA PRO A 88 22.09 -16.76 14.28
C PRO A 88 22.25 -17.32 12.86
N THR A 89 21.16 -17.50 12.11
CA THR A 89 21.15 -18.08 10.75
C THR A 89 21.27 -17.04 9.63
N ILE A 90 21.65 -15.81 9.97
CA ILE A 90 21.81 -14.72 9.01
C ILE A 90 22.83 -15.08 7.94
N ARG A 91 22.48 -14.81 6.68
CA ARG A 91 23.44 -14.82 5.58
C ARG A 91 24.13 -13.47 5.51
N VAL A 92 25.42 -13.47 5.87
CA VAL A 92 26.23 -12.24 5.91
C VAL A 92 26.25 -11.54 4.56
N GLY A 93 26.28 -12.28 3.45
CA GLY A 93 26.25 -11.71 2.10
C GLY A 93 25.01 -10.86 1.84
N ASP A 94 23.82 -11.41 2.07
CA ASP A 94 22.55 -10.69 1.90
C ASP A 94 22.47 -9.48 2.85
N ALA A 95 22.87 -9.64 4.12
CA ALA A 95 22.85 -8.56 5.10
C ALA A 95 23.75 -7.39 4.69
N VAL A 96 25.00 -7.66 4.33
CA VAL A 96 25.96 -6.64 3.91
C VAL A 96 25.47 -5.92 2.66
N LEU A 97 25.03 -6.66 1.64
CA LEU A 97 24.51 -6.07 0.41
C LEU A 97 23.27 -5.20 0.70
N GLY A 98 22.33 -5.70 1.50
CA GLY A 98 21.13 -4.98 1.89
C GLY A 98 21.41 -3.67 2.62
N PHE A 99 22.28 -3.70 3.65
CA PHE A 99 22.67 -2.49 4.38
C PHE A 99 23.45 -1.51 3.51
N LEU A 100 24.33 -1.98 2.61
CA LEU A 100 24.99 -1.13 1.63
C LEU A 100 23.99 -0.46 0.68
N CYS A 101 22.98 -1.19 0.19
CA CYS A 101 21.91 -0.63 -0.62
C CYS A 101 21.12 0.45 0.14
N ILE A 102 20.77 0.22 1.40
CA ILE A 102 20.10 1.22 2.26
C ILE A 102 20.99 2.45 2.44
N ALA A 103 22.26 2.26 2.81
CA ALA A 103 23.21 3.35 3.00
C ALA A 103 23.35 4.19 1.74
N PHE A 104 23.46 3.55 0.58
CA PHE A 104 23.55 4.24 -0.72
C PHE A 104 22.26 5.00 -1.07
N LEU A 105 21.08 4.39 -0.87
CA LEU A 105 19.79 5.07 -1.09
C LEU A 105 19.64 6.31 -0.19
N LEU A 106 20.03 6.20 1.07
CA LEU A 106 20.00 7.30 2.02
C LEU A 106 21.03 8.39 1.67
N ALA A 107 22.24 8.00 1.26
CA ALA A 107 23.26 8.94 0.81
C ALA A 107 22.79 9.76 -0.41
N LEU A 108 22.21 9.10 -1.42
CA LEU A 108 21.63 9.79 -2.58
C LEU A 108 20.46 10.70 -2.19
N LYS A 109 19.62 10.28 -1.25
CA LYS A 109 18.53 11.12 -0.73
C LYS A 109 19.08 12.36 -0.03
N PHE A 110 20.04 12.20 0.87
CA PHE A 110 20.67 13.29 1.62
C PHE A 110 21.37 14.28 0.70
N MET A 111 22.06 13.78 -0.33
CA MET A 111 22.72 14.61 -1.35
C MET A 111 21.73 15.51 -2.10
N LYS A 112 20.53 15.02 -2.45
CA LYS A 112 19.49 15.84 -3.09
C LYS A 112 18.88 16.87 -2.14
N GLU A 113 18.75 16.56 -0.85
CA GLU A 113 18.21 17.51 0.13
C GLU A 113 19.18 18.67 0.41
N HIS A 114 20.49 18.43 0.34
CA HIS A 114 21.52 19.45 0.58
C HIS A 114 21.97 20.21 -0.67
N PHE A 115 21.56 19.78 -1.87
CA PHE A 115 21.94 20.46 -3.11
C PHE A 115 21.14 21.76 -3.29
N PRO A 116 21.80 22.92 -3.43
CA PRO A 116 21.12 24.21 -3.54
C PRO A 116 20.29 24.30 -4.83
N ARG A 117 19.12 24.95 -4.73
CA ARG A 117 18.21 25.17 -5.86
C ARG A 117 18.89 26.04 -6.92
N VAL A 118 18.76 25.62 -8.19
CA VAL A 118 19.36 26.32 -9.33
C VAL A 118 18.73 27.70 -9.48
N TYR A 119 19.58 28.73 -9.57
CA TYR A 119 19.17 30.09 -9.93
C TYR A 119 19.43 30.35 -11.42
N ARG A 120 18.62 31.23 -12.00
CA ARG A 120 18.66 31.60 -13.42
C ARG A 120 19.90 32.45 -13.67
N GLY A 121 20.99 31.85 -14.20
CA GLY A 121 22.26 32.54 -14.48
C GLY A 121 23.53 31.70 -14.38
N MET A 122 23.43 30.42 -13.96
CA MET A 122 24.61 29.57 -13.73
C MET A 122 25.39 29.17 -15.00
N PRO A 123 26.72 28.97 -14.90
CA PRO A 123 27.55 28.45 -15.98
C PRO A 123 27.10 27.06 -16.44
N ARG A 124 27.29 26.76 -17.74
CA ARG A 124 26.80 25.53 -18.39
C ARG A 124 27.26 24.25 -17.68
N CYS A 125 28.49 24.21 -17.18
CA CYS A 125 29.03 23.06 -16.44
C CYS A 125 28.24 22.76 -15.16
N TYR A 126 27.88 23.79 -14.39
CA TYR A 126 27.10 23.58 -13.17
C TYR A 126 25.68 23.10 -13.49
N ARG A 127 25.07 23.64 -14.55
CA ARG A 127 23.75 23.17 -15.02
C ARG A 127 23.79 21.70 -15.42
N LEU A 128 24.87 21.25 -16.07
CA LEU A 128 25.05 19.85 -16.45
C LEU A 128 25.21 18.96 -15.21
N CYS A 129 26.08 19.34 -14.25
CA CYS A 129 26.24 18.62 -12.98
C CYS A 129 24.92 18.52 -12.22
N TYR A 130 24.13 19.59 -12.17
CA TYR A 130 22.82 19.59 -11.55
C TYR A 130 21.86 18.60 -12.22
N ILE A 131 21.79 18.61 -13.56
CA ILE A 131 20.94 17.67 -14.30
C ILE A 131 21.36 16.23 -14.01
N ILE A 132 22.67 15.94 -13.99
CA ILE A 132 23.19 14.61 -13.67
C ILE A 132 22.77 14.21 -12.25
N VAL A 133 23.04 15.03 -11.24
CA VAL A 133 22.67 14.75 -9.84
C VAL A 133 21.16 14.57 -9.67
N TRP A 134 20.35 15.38 -10.36
CA TRP A 134 18.90 15.29 -10.34
C TRP A 134 18.39 13.99 -10.99
N VAL A 135 18.93 13.62 -12.15
CA VAL A 135 18.61 12.35 -12.83
C VAL A 135 19.03 11.16 -11.98
N THR A 136 20.28 11.14 -11.50
CA THR A 136 20.81 10.07 -10.64
C THR A 136 19.98 9.89 -9.38
N THR A 137 19.59 10.98 -8.72
CA THR A 137 18.79 10.85 -7.50
C THR A 137 17.35 10.42 -7.77
N THR A 138 16.77 10.84 -8.90
CA THR A 138 15.42 10.41 -9.30
C THR A 138 15.41 8.93 -9.71
N ALA A 139 16.47 8.46 -10.36
CA ALA A 139 16.66 7.07 -10.77
C ALA A 139 17.29 6.16 -9.68
N ARG A 140 17.48 6.65 -8.45
CA ARG A 140 18.22 5.94 -7.38
C ARG A 140 17.80 4.49 -7.17
N ASN A 141 16.49 4.21 -7.21
CA ASN A 141 15.98 2.86 -6.99
C ASN A 141 16.37 1.91 -8.14
N ALA A 142 16.28 2.38 -9.38
CA ALA A 142 16.68 1.59 -10.55
C ALA A 142 18.20 1.35 -10.54
N ILE A 143 18.99 2.38 -10.25
CA ILE A 143 20.45 2.28 -10.16
C ILE A 143 20.87 1.24 -9.12
N VAL A 144 20.26 1.26 -7.93
CA VAL A 144 20.58 0.32 -6.85
C VAL A 144 20.24 -1.12 -7.23
N VAL A 145 19.07 -1.35 -7.83
CA VAL A 145 18.66 -2.71 -8.24
C VAL A 145 19.56 -3.24 -9.35
N VAL A 146 19.89 -2.42 -10.35
CA VAL A 146 20.78 -2.82 -11.45
C VAL A 146 22.20 -3.07 -10.94
N ALA A 147 22.75 -2.18 -10.11
CA ALA A 147 24.08 -2.35 -9.53
C ALA A 147 24.17 -3.60 -8.66
N ALA A 148 23.18 -3.84 -7.80
CA ALA A 148 23.11 -5.05 -6.98
C ALA A 148 22.97 -6.33 -7.83
N GLY A 149 22.20 -6.27 -8.92
CA GLY A 149 22.09 -7.36 -9.89
C GLY A 149 23.42 -7.67 -10.59
N LEU A 150 24.17 -6.65 -10.99
CA LEU A 150 25.51 -6.82 -11.59
C LEU A 150 26.51 -7.41 -10.59
N VAL A 151 26.50 -6.95 -9.34
CA VAL A 151 27.32 -7.54 -8.27
C VAL A 151 26.97 -9.01 -8.09
N ALA A 152 25.68 -9.35 -7.96
CA ALA A 152 25.26 -10.73 -7.80
C ALA A 152 25.60 -11.62 -9.01
N TYR A 153 25.49 -11.09 -10.23
CA TYR A 153 25.92 -11.76 -11.45
C TYR A 153 27.44 -12.04 -11.44
N SER A 154 28.26 -11.07 -11.03
CA SER A 154 29.72 -11.26 -10.95
C SER A 154 30.11 -12.39 -9.99
N PHE A 155 29.49 -12.46 -8.81
CA PHE A 155 29.71 -13.57 -7.86
C PHE A 155 29.22 -14.91 -8.41
N HIS A 156 28.08 -14.91 -9.13
CA HIS A 156 27.55 -16.12 -9.76
C HIS A 156 28.52 -16.71 -10.81
N VAL A 157 29.12 -15.85 -11.64
CA VAL A 157 30.15 -16.26 -12.63
C VAL A 157 31.40 -16.80 -11.93
N MET A 158 31.76 -16.28 -10.76
CA MET A 158 32.86 -16.79 -9.93
C MET A 158 32.54 -18.11 -9.20
N GLY A 159 31.33 -18.66 -9.37
CA GLY A 159 30.91 -19.90 -8.70
C GLY A 159 30.56 -19.74 -7.22
N LEU A 160 30.47 -18.51 -6.71
CA LEU A 160 30.07 -18.22 -5.34
C LEU A 160 28.58 -17.83 -5.31
N HIS A 161 27.83 -18.38 -4.34
CA HIS A 161 26.40 -18.08 -4.17
C HIS A 161 26.11 -17.44 -2.80
N PRO A 162 26.61 -16.21 -2.54
CA PRO A 162 26.45 -15.55 -1.25
C PRO A 162 25.05 -14.95 -1.03
N PHE A 163 24.24 -14.78 -2.07
CA PHE A 163 22.96 -14.06 -2.02
C PHE A 163 21.75 -14.94 -2.31
N ILE A 164 20.60 -14.60 -1.72
CA ILE A 164 19.31 -15.15 -2.11
C ILE A 164 18.77 -14.34 -3.29
N LEU A 165 18.80 -14.97 -4.46
CA LEU A 165 18.31 -14.39 -5.70
C LEU A 165 16.79 -14.54 -5.85
N THR A 166 16.20 -13.73 -6.73
CA THR A 166 14.76 -13.78 -7.04
C THR A 166 14.35 -15.12 -7.63
N GLY A 167 15.23 -15.73 -8.45
CA GLY A 167 15.01 -17.06 -9.01
C GLY A 167 14.23 -17.02 -10.33
N LYS A 168 13.77 -18.20 -10.77
CA LYS A 168 13.03 -18.34 -12.04
C LYS A 168 11.63 -17.75 -11.89
N THR A 169 11.28 -16.84 -12.79
CA THR A 169 9.93 -16.28 -12.94
C THR A 169 9.30 -16.81 -14.22
N ALA A 170 7.97 -16.98 -14.23
CA ALA A 170 7.26 -17.42 -15.42
C ALA A 170 7.55 -16.46 -16.60
N GLU A 171 7.99 -17.03 -17.72
CA GLU A 171 8.30 -16.30 -18.94
C GLU A 171 7.06 -16.18 -19.84
N GLY A 172 7.01 -15.10 -20.61
CA GLY A 172 5.96 -14.88 -21.60
C GLY A 172 4.80 -14.03 -21.09
N LEU A 173 3.98 -13.59 -22.05
CA LEU A 173 2.78 -12.83 -21.77
C LEU A 173 1.67 -13.76 -21.25
N PRO A 174 0.86 -13.32 -20.27
CA PRO A 174 -0.28 -14.09 -19.83
C PRO A 174 -1.23 -14.33 -21.00
N GLN A 175 -1.68 -15.58 -21.16
CA GLN A 175 -2.66 -15.91 -22.17
C GLN A 175 -4.03 -15.37 -21.78
N PHE A 176 -4.77 -14.87 -22.77
CA PHE A 176 -6.16 -14.51 -22.58
C PHE A 176 -6.98 -15.80 -22.40
N GLN A 177 -7.56 -15.99 -21.23
CA GLN A 177 -8.37 -17.15 -20.88
C GLN A 177 -9.60 -16.68 -20.11
N LEU A 178 -10.76 -17.29 -20.39
CA LEU A 178 -11.96 -17.01 -19.61
C LEU A 178 -11.75 -17.50 -18.16
N PRO A 179 -12.27 -16.78 -17.15
CA PRO A 179 -12.26 -17.27 -15.77
C PRO A 179 -12.88 -18.68 -15.68
N PRO A 180 -12.29 -19.60 -14.91
CA PRO A 180 -12.76 -20.98 -14.86
C PRO A 180 -14.11 -21.04 -14.14
N PHE A 181 -15.18 -21.34 -14.88
CA PHE A 181 -16.51 -21.61 -14.32
C PHE A 181 -16.75 -23.10 -14.04
N SER A 182 -15.83 -23.96 -14.48
CA SER A 182 -15.76 -25.38 -14.13
C SER A 182 -14.33 -25.86 -14.29
N GLU A 183 -13.88 -26.74 -13.41
CA GLU A 183 -12.53 -27.28 -13.43
C GLU A 183 -12.57 -28.79 -13.21
N LYS A 184 -11.70 -29.51 -13.91
CA LYS A 184 -11.50 -30.94 -13.71
C LYS A 184 -10.33 -31.12 -12.76
N ILE A 185 -10.62 -31.32 -11.48
CA ILE A 185 -9.62 -31.68 -10.47
C ILE A 185 -9.73 -33.19 -10.26
N ASP A 186 -8.66 -33.93 -10.53
CA ASP A 186 -8.55 -35.37 -10.27
C ASP A 186 -9.76 -36.22 -10.71
N ASN A 187 -10.11 -36.17 -12.00
CA ASN A 187 -11.24 -36.88 -12.63
C ASN A 187 -12.64 -36.49 -12.15
N ARG A 188 -12.78 -35.45 -11.30
CA ARG A 188 -14.08 -34.85 -10.97
C ARG A 188 -14.18 -33.46 -11.58
N THR A 189 -15.27 -33.21 -12.32
CA THR A 189 -15.65 -31.85 -12.70
C THR A 189 -16.28 -31.16 -11.50
N VAL A 190 -15.56 -30.21 -10.92
CA VAL A 190 -16.10 -29.30 -9.91
C VAL A 190 -16.94 -28.26 -10.64
N SER A 191 -18.20 -28.16 -10.24
CA SER A 191 -19.15 -27.21 -10.80
C SER A 191 -18.93 -25.80 -10.25
N PHE A 192 -19.42 -24.78 -10.97
CA PHE A 192 -19.38 -23.38 -10.50
C PHE A 192 -19.96 -23.22 -9.08
N SER A 193 -21.05 -23.92 -8.78
CA SER A 193 -21.69 -23.82 -7.46
C SER A 193 -20.80 -24.36 -6.35
N GLU A 194 -20.10 -25.47 -6.59
CA GLU A 194 -19.15 -26.03 -5.63
C GLU A 194 -17.94 -25.10 -5.45
N MET A 195 -17.40 -24.54 -6.53
CA MET A 195 -16.30 -23.56 -6.44
C MET A 195 -16.68 -22.33 -5.61
N VAL A 196 -17.91 -21.82 -5.78
CA VAL A 196 -18.40 -20.68 -5.00
C VAL A 196 -18.61 -21.06 -3.53
N GLN A 197 -19.06 -22.29 -3.26
CA GLN A 197 -19.17 -22.80 -1.89
C GLN A 197 -17.79 -22.97 -1.24
N ASP A 198 -16.79 -23.43 -1.97
CA ASP A 198 -15.40 -23.59 -1.51
C ASP A 198 -14.76 -22.24 -1.16
N ILE A 199 -15.00 -21.21 -1.98
CA ILE A 199 -14.61 -19.82 -1.68
C ILE A 199 -15.29 -19.32 -0.38
N GLY A 200 -16.52 -19.77 -0.14
CA GLY A 200 -17.29 -19.48 1.06
C GLY A 200 -17.46 -17.97 1.32
N PRO A 201 -17.20 -17.48 2.56
CA PRO A 201 -17.39 -16.07 2.89
C PRO A 201 -16.36 -15.15 2.22
N GLY A 202 -15.29 -15.70 1.64
CA GLY A 202 -14.29 -14.96 0.88
C GLY A 202 -14.92 -14.17 -0.28
N LEU A 203 -16.04 -14.63 -0.83
CA LEU A 203 -16.78 -13.99 -1.91
C LEU A 203 -17.17 -12.53 -1.58
N PHE A 204 -17.53 -12.24 -0.34
CA PHE A 204 -17.91 -10.88 0.09
C PHE A 204 -16.76 -10.15 0.78
N ILE A 205 -15.96 -10.88 1.56
CA ILE A 205 -14.87 -10.29 2.35
C ILE A 205 -13.77 -9.73 1.44
N ILE A 206 -13.39 -10.46 0.39
CA ILE A 206 -12.29 -10.08 -0.51
C ILE A 206 -12.59 -8.79 -1.28
N PRO A 207 -13.71 -8.65 -2.00
CA PRO A 207 -14.03 -7.39 -2.69
C PRO A 207 -14.17 -6.21 -1.74
N LEU A 208 -14.78 -6.40 -0.57
CA LEU A 208 -14.93 -5.34 0.43
C LEU A 208 -13.57 -4.91 1.01
N MET A 209 -12.69 -5.87 1.32
CA MET A 209 -11.34 -5.58 1.80
C MET A 209 -10.48 -4.96 0.72
N GLY A 210 -10.57 -5.42 -0.53
CA GLY A 210 -9.85 -4.84 -1.66
C GLY A 210 -10.22 -3.37 -1.88
N LEU A 211 -11.51 -3.05 -1.76
CA LEU A 211 -12.02 -1.68 -1.82
C LEU A 211 -11.49 -0.83 -0.65
N LEU A 212 -11.63 -1.34 0.57
CA LEU A 212 -11.24 -0.63 1.78
C LEU A 212 -9.73 -0.35 1.81
N GLU A 213 -8.90 -1.35 1.46
CA GLU A 213 -7.44 -1.20 1.31
C GLU A 213 -7.10 -0.14 0.24
N SER A 214 -7.73 -0.20 -0.94
CA SER A 214 -7.47 0.75 -2.03
C SER A 214 -7.80 2.19 -1.64
N VAL A 215 -8.98 2.42 -1.07
CA VAL A 215 -9.44 3.76 -0.68
C VAL A 215 -8.67 4.30 0.51
N ALA A 216 -8.28 3.44 1.47
CA ALA A 216 -7.41 3.86 2.57
C ALA A 216 -6.05 4.33 2.06
N ILE A 217 -5.44 3.61 1.10
CA ILE A 217 -4.19 4.02 0.45
C ILE A 217 -4.40 5.32 -0.32
N ALA A 218 -5.45 5.40 -1.15
CA ALA A 218 -5.73 6.59 -1.93
C ALA A 218 -5.87 7.81 -1.00
N ARG A 219 -6.70 7.73 0.05
CA ARG A 219 -6.92 8.82 1.02
C ARG A 219 -5.65 9.19 1.78
N ALA A 220 -4.78 8.23 2.08
CA ALA A 220 -3.49 8.49 2.71
C ALA A 220 -2.61 9.40 1.84
N PHE A 221 -2.54 9.15 0.54
CA PHE A 221 -1.75 9.95 -0.40
C PHE A 221 -2.44 11.27 -0.76
N ALA A 222 -3.78 11.29 -0.85
CA ALA A 222 -4.56 12.52 -0.99
C ALA A 222 -4.33 13.47 0.18
N SER A 223 -4.32 12.96 1.41
CA SER A 223 -4.04 13.74 2.61
C SER A 223 -2.62 14.30 2.64
N GLN A 224 -1.65 13.64 2.01
CA GLN A 224 -0.26 14.11 1.97
C GLN A 224 -0.05 15.16 0.88
N ASN A 225 -0.72 14.99 -0.26
CA ASN A 225 -0.55 15.83 -1.46
C ASN A 225 -1.69 16.85 -1.67
N ASN A 226 -2.60 16.98 -0.70
CA ASN A 226 -3.71 17.94 -0.69
C ASN A 226 -4.65 17.87 -1.92
N TYR A 227 -5.06 16.66 -2.31
CA TYR A 227 -6.08 16.48 -3.33
C TYR A 227 -7.29 15.70 -2.79
N ARG A 228 -8.41 15.73 -3.51
CA ARG A 228 -9.64 15.00 -3.16
C ARG A 228 -9.77 13.76 -4.03
N ILE A 229 -10.44 12.74 -3.49
CA ILE A 229 -10.69 11.47 -4.18
C ILE A 229 -12.19 11.27 -4.29
N ASP A 230 -12.64 10.92 -5.49
CA ASP A 230 -13.97 10.39 -5.70
C ASP A 230 -13.94 8.88 -5.42
N THR A 231 -14.62 8.48 -4.35
CA THR A 231 -14.61 7.10 -3.89
C THR A 231 -15.45 6.19 -4.78
N ASN A 232 -16.49 6.72 -5.45
CA ASN A 232 -17.29 5.92 -6.39
C ASN A 232 -16.47 5.62 -7.66
N GLN A 233 -15.69 6.60 -8.13
CA GLN A 233 -14.80 6.40 -9.27
C GLN A 233 -13.71 5.37 -8.98
N GLU A 234 -13.13 5.41 -7.77
CA GLU A 234 -12.16 4.38 -7.33
C GLU A 234 -12.79 2.99 -7.27
N LEU A 235 -14.04 2.89 -6.82
CA LEU A 235 -14.77 1.63 -6.74
C LEU A 235 -15.07 1.03 -8.13
N LEU A 236 -15.43 1.87 -9.10
CA LEU A 236 -15.55 1.44 -10.50
C LEU A 236 -14.20 1.04 -11.09
N ALA A 237 -13.13 1.80 -10.81
CA ALA A 237 -11.79 1.52 -11.33
C ALA A 237 -11.23 0.18 -10.82
N ILE A 238 -11.34 -0.10 -9.52
CA ILE A 238 -10.89 -1.38 -8.95
C ILE A 238 -11.75 -2.56 -9.43
N GLY A 239 -13.06 -2.35 -9.56
CA GLY A 239 -13.97 -3.35 -10.11
C GLY A 239 -13.63 -3.72 -11.56
N LEU A 240 -13.42 -2.72 -12.42
CA LEU A 240 -12.97 -2.93 -13.80
C LEU A 240 -11.61 -3.62 -13.85
N THR A 241 -10.68 -3.23 -12.98
CA THR A 241 -9.33 -3.83 -12.92
C THR A 241 -9.39 -5.32 -12.59
N ASN A 242 -10.19 -5.71 -11.59
CA ASN A 242 -10.34 -7.11 -11.18
C ASN A 242 -11.13 -7.92 -12.20
N PHE A 243 -12.19 -7.34 -12.78
CA PHE A 243 -12.96 -7.96 -13.85
C PHE A 243 -12.08 -8.26 -15.06
N LEU A 244 -11.41 -7.26 -15.63
CA LEU A 244 -10.54 -7.42 -16.80
C LEU A 244 -9.29 -8.25 -16.49
N GLY A 245 -8.71 -8.10 -15.30
CA GLY A 245 -7.53 -8.85 -14.87
C GLY A 245 -7.78 -10.35 -14.80
N SER A 246 -9.00 -10.78 -14.45
CA SER A 246 -9.35 -12.21 -14.37
C SER A 246 -9.19 -12.92 -15.72
N PHE A 247 -9.42 -12.23 -16.85
CA PHE A 247 -9.21 -12.78 -18.20
C PHE A 247 -7.73 -13.01 -18.56
N LEU A 248 -6.82 -12.48 -17.76
CA LEU A 248 -5.36 -12.61 -17.90
C LEU A 248 -4.77 -13.40 -16.72
N SER A 249 -5.58 -14.25 -16.07
CA SER A 249 -5.18 -15.08 -14.93
C SER A 249 -4.70 -14.29 -13.70
N ALA A 250 -5.22 -13.09 -13.46
CA ALA A 250 -4.92 -12.33 -12.25
C ALA A 250 -5.75 -12.81 -11.05
N TYR A 251 -5.15 -12.80 -9.87
CA TYR A 251 -5.86 -12.88 -8.58
C TYR A 251 -6.40 -11.50 -8.17
N PRO A 252 -7.31 -11.38 -7.18
CA PRO A 252 -7.85 -10.10 -6.74
C PRO A 252 -6.77 -9.07 -6.37
N VAL A 253 -6.75 -7.95 -7.09
CA VAL A 253 -5.79 -6.85 -6.97
C VAL A 253 -6.39 -5.68 -6.19
N THR A 254 -5.53 -4.91 -5.52
CA THR A 254 -5.83 -3.64 -4.85
C THR A 254 -4.66 -2.65 -4.98
N GLY A 255 -4.79 -1.46 -4.41
CA GLY A 255 -3.72 -0.48 -4.30
C GLY A 255 -2.50 -1.00 -3.54
N SER A 256 -1.31 -0.48 -3.85
CA SER A 256 -0.06 -0.90 -3.22
C SER A 256 0.64 0.25 -2.53
N PHE A 257 0.79 0.17 -1.20
CA PHE A 257 1.53 1.15 -0.41
C PHE A 257 2.94 1.40 -0.95
N GLY A 258 3.72 0.34 -1.18
CA GLY A 258 5.11 0.46 -1.65
C GLY A 258 5.21 1.05 -3.06
N ARG A 259 4.41 0.56 -4.02
CA ARG A 259 4.47 1.05 -5.41
C ARG A 259 3.97 2.49 -5.53
N THR A 260 2.89 2.85 -4.84
CA THR A 260 2.36 4.22 -4.83
C THR A 260 3.30 5.19 -4.11
N ALA A 261 3.93 4.76 -3.01
CA ALA A 261 4.96 5.56 -2.33
C ALA A 261 6.14 5.87 -3.25
N LEU A 262 6.66 4.86 -3.97
CA LEU A 262 7.72 5.04 -4.93
C LEU A 262 7.33 5.99 -6.06
N ASN A 263 6.13 5.83 -6.62
CA ASN A 263 5.61 6.67 -7.70
C ASN A 263 5.39 8.12 -7.27
N SER A 264 4.92 8.34 -6.04
CA SER A 264 4.77 9.68 -5.47
C SER A 264 6.13 10.35 -5.20
N GLN A 265 7.12 9.59 -4.72
CA GLN A 265 8.47 10.11 -4.45
C GLN A 265 9.26 10.48 -5.71
N THR A 266 8.96 9.86 -6.86
CA THR A 266 9.53 10.24 -8.16
C THR A 266 8.86 11.48 -8.76
N GLY A 267 7.78 11.98 -8.16
CA GLY A 267 7.07 13.18 -8.61
C GLY A 267 6.09 12.93 -9.75
N ALA A 268 5.55 11.71 -9.87
CA ALA A 268 4.51 11.43 -10.85
C ALA A 268 3.19 12.13 -10.46
N CYS A 269 2.69 13.00 -11.35
CA CYS A 269 1.50 13.81 -11.09
C CYS A 269 0.24 13.36 -11.85
N THR A 270 0.38 12.43 -12.81
CA THR A 270 -0.73 12.02 -13.68
C THR A 270 -0.89 10.50 -13.72
N PRO A 271 -2.13 10.00 -13.95
CA PRO A 271 -2.37 8.56 -14.15
C PRO A 271 -1.64 7.96 -15.36
N ALA A 272 -1.19 8.79 -16.31
CA ALA A 272 -0.40 8.36 -17.46
C ALA A 272 0.90 7.64 -17.07
N GLY A 273 1.46 7.91 -15.88
CA GLY A 273 2.57 7.14 -15.33
C GLY A 273 2.24 5.64 -15.22
N GLY A 274 0.99 5.30 -14.92
CA GLY A 274 0.49 3.93 -14.87
C GLY A 274 0.56 3.23 -16.23
N ILE A 275 0.21 3.93 -17.32
CA ILE A 275 0.27 3.40 -18.69
C ILE A 275 1.72 3.04 -19.06
N LEU A 276 2.65 3.97 -18.79
CA LEU A 276 4.08 3.73 -19.03
C LEU A 276 4.59 2.53 -18.21
N THR A 277 4.22 2.45 -16.92
CA THR A 277 4.60 1.31 -16.09
C THR A 277 4.00 -0.01 -16.59
N GLY A 278 2.75 -0.01 -17.07
CA GLY A 278 2.11 -1.20 -17.63
C GLY A 278 2.82 -1.69 -18.90
N PHE A 279 3.15 -0.76 -19.81
CA PHE A 279 3.94 -1.07 -21.00
C PHE A 279 5.31 -1.67 -20.63
N LEU A 280 6.01 -1.05 -19.68
CA LEU A 280 7.32 -1.56 -19.21
C LEU A 280 7.21 -2.94 -18.56
N VAL A 281 6.14 -3.23 -17.82
CA VAL A 281 5.90 -4.56 -17.23
C VAL A 281 5.65 -5.60 -18.31
N LEU A 282 4.83 -5.30 -19.32
CA LEU A 282 4.58 -6.22 -20.44
C LEU A 282 5.85 -6.47 -21.26
N PHE A 283 6.60 -5.41 -21.57
CA PHE A 283 7.90 -5.52 -22.23
C PHE A 283 8.87 -6.36 -21.40
N SER A 284 8.86 -6.18 -20.08
CA SER A 284 9.72 -6.91 -19.18
C SER A 284 9.41 -8.41 -19.13
N LEU A 285 8.12 -8.79 -19.13
CA LEU A 285 7.69 -10.20 -19.16
C LEU A 285 8.08 -10.90 -20.47
N GLY A 286 8.06 -10.15 -21.57
CA GLY A 286 8.44 -10.65 -22.90
C GLY A 286 9.94 -10.86 -23.09
N TYR A 287 10.79 -9.95 -22.56
CA TYR A 287 12.21 -9.92 -22.92
C TYR A 287 13.19 -9.85 -21.73
N LEU A 288 12.82 -9.26 -20.59
CA LEU A 288 13.76 -8.99 -19.48
C LEU A 288 13.69 -10.03 -18.35
N THR A 289 12.76 -10.98 -18.41
CA THR A 289 12.59 -12.04 -17.41
C THR A 289 13.88 -12.80 -17.06
N PRO A 290 14.77 -13.15 -18.01
CA PRO A 290 16.05 -13.80 -17.70
C PRO A 290 16.99 -12.93 -16.84
N LEU A 291 16.96 -11.60 -17.00
CA LEU A 291 17.77 -10.68 -16.21
C LEU A 291 17.32 -10.61 -14.75
N PHE A 292 16.02 -10.83 -14.50
CA PHE A 292 15.45 -10.77 -13.15
C PHE A 292 15.88 -11.92 -12.25
N TYR A 293 16.33 -13.03 -12.83
CA TYR A 293 16.88 -14.15 -12.06
C TYR A 293 17.97 -13.69 -11.09
N TYR A 294 18.85 -12.79 -11.54
CA TYR A 294 20.04 -12.34 -10.79
C TYR A 294 19.76 -11.24 -9.77
N ILE A 295 18.53 -10.73 -9.68
CA ILE A 295 18.22 -9.64 -8.75
C ILE A 295 18.22 -10.19 -7.30
N PRO A 296 19.06 -9.66 -6.40
CA PRO A 296 19.08 -10.08 -5.00
C PRO A 296 17.84 -9.59 -4.24
N LYS A 297 17.25 -10.47 -3.43
CA LYS A 297 16.10 -10.10 -2.59
C LYS A 297 16.45 -9.03 -1.56
N ALA A 298 17.70 -8.98 -1.10
CA ALA A 298 18.20 -7.96 -0.17
C ALA A 298 18.13 -6.54 -0.76
N ALA A 299 18.42 -6.36 -2.05
CA ALA A 299 18.33 -5.05 -2.71
C ALA A 299 16.87 -4.59 -2.86
N LEU A 300 15.97 -5.50 -3.22
CA LEU A 300 14.53 -5.22 -3.29
C LEU A 300 13.97 -4.84 -1.90
N ALA A 301 14.40 -5.55 -0.86
CA ALA A 301 14.06 -5.26 0.52
C ALA A 301 14.49 -3.84 0.93
N ALA A 302 15.74 -3.47 0.64
CA ALA A 302 16.28 -2.13 0.89
C ALA A 302 15.43 -1.02 0.23
N VAL A 303 15.10 -1.20 -1.07
CA VAL A 303 14.26 -0.25 -1.80
C VAL A 303 12.88 -0.10 -1.16
N ILE A 304 12.23 -1.21 -0.79
CA ILE A 304 10.90 -1.18 -0.17
C ILE A 304 10.95 -0.50 1.20
N ILE A 305 11.95 -0.81 2.05
CA ILE A 305 12.13 -0.18 3.36
C ILE A 305 12.28 1.34 3.21
N CYS A 306 13.18 1.79 2.32
CA CYS A 306 13.38 3.22 2.07
C CYS A 306 12.13 3.90 1.47
N ALA A 307 11.33 3.17 0.69
CA ALA A 307 10.10 3.70 0.10
C ALA A 307 9.00 3.95 1.13
N VAL A 308 8.81 3.04 2.09
CA VAL A 308 7.72 3.14 3.08
C VAL A 308 8.10 3.96 4.31
N ALA A 309 9.40 4.12 4.61
CA ALA A 309 9.85 4.87 5.79
C ALA A 309 9.24 6.28 5.94
N PRO A 310 9.09 7.10 4.88
CA PRO A 310 8.46 8.43 5.00
C PRO A 310 6.96 8.40 5.33
N MET A 311 6.29 7.25 5.20
CA MET A 311 4.86 7.12 5.51
C MET A 311 4.58 7.02 7.00
N PHE A 312 5.60 6.73 7.81
CA PHE A 312 5.48 6.64 9.26
C PHE A 312 5.52 8.04 9.89
N ASP A 313 4.39 8.49 10.44
CA ASP A 313 4.24 9.83 10.99
C ASP A 313 3.56 9.83 12.37
N LEU A 314 4.37 9.68 13.43
CA LEU A 314 3.89 9.77 14.82
C LEU A 314 3.64 11.21 15.29
N SER A 315 3.98 12.23 14.49
CA SER A 315 3.74 13.61 14.90
C SER A 315 2.24 13.91 15.03
N VAL A 316 1.40 13.18 14.27
CA VAL A 316 -0.07 13.24 14.34
C VAL A 316 -0.59 12.93 15.74
N CYS A 317 0.03 12.00 16.47
CA CYS A 317 -0.36 11.66 17.84
C CYS A 317 -0.21 12.88 18.78
N LYS A 318 0.89 13.62 18.65
CA LYS A 318 1.13 14.85 19.43
C LYS A 318 0.10 15.93 19.08
N THR A 319 -0.26 16.07 17.81
CA THR A 319 -1.27 17.03 17.35
C THR A 319 -2.66 16.67 17.87
N LEU A 320 -3.07 15.40 17.75
CA LEU A 320 -4.36 14.91 18.26
C LEU A 320 -4.47 15.10 19.78
N TRP A 321 -3.40 14.84 20.53
CA TRP A 321 -3.38 15.07 21.97
C TRP A 321 -3.63 16.53 22.36
N LYS A 322 -3.07 17.48 21.59
CA LYS A 322 -3.25 18.92 21.82
C LYS A 322 -4.63 19.42 21.42
N VAL A 323 -5.24 18.86 20.38
CA VAL A 323 -6.54 19.30 19.85
C VAL A 323 -7.69 18.64 20.60
N LYS A 324 -7.80 17.31 20.57
CA LYS A 324 -8.90 16.56 21.17
C LYS A 324 -8.48 15.14 21.52
N LYS A 325 -8.34 14.87 22.82
CA LYS A 325 -7.94 13.57 23.36
C LYS A 325 -8.84 12.41 22.93
N LEU A 326 -10.14 12.65 22.68
CA LEU A 326 -11.07 11.61 22.23
C LEU A 326 -10.74 11.09 20.82
N ASP A 327 -10.11 11.90 19.97
CA ASP A 327 -9.75 11.49 18.61
C ASP A 327 -8.46 10.64 18.58
N LEU A 328 -7.77 10.54 19.73
CA LEU A 328 -6.64 9.65 19.92
C LEU A 328 -7.06 8.18 20.06
N LEU A 329 -8.26 7.93 20.58
CA LEU A 329 -8.76 6.57 20.79
C LEU A 329 -8.90 5.78 19.48
N PRO A 330 -9.58 6.29 18.42
CA PRO A 330 -9.62 5.58 17.14
C PRO A 330 -8.23 5.43 16.51
N PHE A 331 -7.32 6.40 16.72
CA PHE A 331 -5.93 6.28 16.27
C PHE A 331 -5.21 5.09 16.94
N LEU A 332 -5.25 5.01 18.27
CA LEU A 332 -4.57 3.93 19.03
C LEU A 332 -5.16 2.56 18.72
N VAL A 333 -6.49 2.46 18.67
CA VAL A 333 -7.20 1.21 18.34
C VAL A 333 -6.78 0.72 16.96
N THR A 334 -6.78 1.61 15.96
CA THR A 334 -6.37 1.26 14.60
C THR A 334 -4.91 0.84 14.57
N PHE A 335 -4.01 1.64 15.16
CA PHE A 335 -2.56 1.41 15.12
C PHE A 335 -2.16 0.08 15.76
N LEU A 336 -2.71 -0.24 16.94
CA LEU A 336 -2.35 -1.45 17.67
C LEU A 336 -2.94 -2.71 17.04
N LEU A 337 -4.20 -2.67 16.61
CA LEU A 337 -4.87 -3.84 16.04
C LEU A 337 -4.39 -4.16 14.62
N SER A 338 -3.91 -3.16 13.88
CA SER A 338 -3.30 -3.39 12.57
C SER A 338 -2.03 -4.27 12.62
N PHE A 339 -1.41 -4.47 13.79
CA PHE A 339 -0.32 -5.43 13.97
C PHE A 339 -0.78 -6.89 14.06
N TRP A 340 -2.03 -7.14 14.42
CA TRP A 340 -2.59 -8.48 14.34
C TRP A 340 -2.90 -8.80 12.89
N GLU A 341 -3.85 -8.06 12.34
CA GLU A 341 -4.08 -7.98 10.90
C GLU A 341 -4.48 -6.55 10.55
N ILE A 342 -3.90 -6.08 9.46
CA ILE A 342 -4.11 -4.73 8.92
C ILE A 342 -5.63 -4.46 8.72
N GLN A 343 -6.37 -5.48 8.29
CA GLN A 343 -7.80 -5.46 7.98
C GLN A 343 -8.69 -5.27 9.21
N TYR A 344 -8.44 -6.01 10.29
CA TYR A 344 -9.19 -5.85 11.52
C TYR A 344 -8.92 -4.49 12.18
N GLY A 345 -7.67 -4.00 12.10
CA GLY A 345 -7.31 -2.71 12.67
C GLY A 345 -8.09 -1.55 12.06
N ILE A 346 -8.20 -1.50 10.73
CA ILE A 346 -8.96 -0.44 10.06
C ILE A 346 -10.47 -0.56 10.26
N LEU A 347 -11.03 -1.77 10.23
CA LEU A 347 -12.46 -1.98 10.45
C LEU A 347 -12.88 -1.55 11.86
N LEU A 348 -12.14 -1.96 12.89
CA LEU A 348 -12.45 -1.57 14.26
C LEU A 348 -12.19 -0.08 14.50
N GLY A 349 -11.17 0.49 13.85
CA GLY A 349 -10.89 1.92 13.86
C GLY A 349 -12.06 2.76 13.34
N ILE A 350 -12.62 2.36 12.19
CA ILE A 350 -13.80 3.00 11.59
C ILE A 350 -15.00 2.86 12.54
N LEU A 351 -15.24 1.67 13.09
CA LEU A 351 -16.35 1.42 14.01
C LEU A 351 -16.29 2.34 15.23
N VAL A 352 -15.12 2.42 15.87
CA VAL A 352 -14.89 3.31 17.02
C VAL A 352 -15.10 4.77 16.64
N SER A 353 -14.58 5.19 15.49
CA SER A 353 -14.76 6.55 15.00
C SER A 353 -16.24 6.88 14.78
N LEU A 354 -17.00 5.92 14.26
CA LEU A 354 -18.43 6.06 14.02
C LEU A 354 -19.22 6.12 15.33
N VAL A 355 -18.88 5.28 16.31
CA VAL A 355 -19.49 5.35 17.65
C VAL A 355 -19.24 6.71 18.31
N ILE A 356 -18.03 7.25 18.22
CA ILE A 356 -17.71 8.59 18.75
C ILE A 356 -18.50 9.68 18.02
N LEU A 357 -18.63 9.58 16.70
CA LEU A 357 -19.43 10.51 15.89
C LEU A 357 -20.91 10.47 16.30
N CYS A 358 -21.49 9.27 16.38
CA CYS A 358 -22.87 9.06 16.81
C CYS A 358 -23.11 9.58 18.22
N TYR A 359 -22.19 9.33 19.16
CA TYR A 359 -22.28 9.85 20.53
C TYR A 359 -22.25 11.39 20.57
N SER A 360 -21.37 12.00 19.77
CA SER A 360 -21.26 13.46 19.69
C SER A 360 -22.49 14.11 19.07
N ILE A 361 -23.13 13.45 18.11
CA ILE A 361 -24.38 13.92 17.49
C ILE A 361 -25.56 13.73 18.46
N ALA A 362 -25.61 12.62 19.20
CA ALA A 362 -26.69 12.33 20.14
C ALA A 362 -26.67 13.22 21.40
N ARG A 363 -25.53 13.80 21.78
CA ARG A 363 -25.39 14.72 22.93
C ARG A 363 -24.69 16.03 22.55
N PRO A 364 -25.36 16.92 21.79
CA PRO A 364 -24.76 18.19 21.40
C PRO A 364 -24.59 19.10 22.62
N LYS A 365 -23.44 19.79 22.72
CA LYS A 365 -23.20 20.78 23.77
C LYS A 365 -23.94 22.07 23.44
N ILE A 366 -25.12 22.27 24.03
CA ILE A 366 -25.91 23.48 23.85
C ILE A 366 -25.30 24.59 24.74
N LYS A 367 -24.80 25.66 24.12
CA LYS A 367 -24.45 26.90 24.83
C LYS A 367 -25.55 27.92 24.58
N VAL A 368 -26.36 28.18 25.60
CA VAL A 368 -27.37 29.23 25.57
C VAL A 368 -26.68 30.58 25.83
N ARG A 369 -26.73 31.51 24.89
CA ARG A 369 -26.42 32.93 25.13
C ARG A 369 -27.73 33.69 25.30
N ARG A 370 -27.81 34.53 26.33
CA ARG A 370 -28.88 35.53 26.46
C ARG A 370 -28.33 36.84 25.92
N ASP A 371 -28.82 37.27 24.77
CA ASP A 371 -28.61 38.65 24.31
C ASP A 371 -29.84 39.47 24.72
N GLN A 372 -29.62 40.56 25.46
CA GLN A 372 -30.68 41.53 25.77
C GLN A 372 -30.88 42.42 24.55
N TYR A 373 -31.96 42.19 23.80
CA TYR A 373 -32.42 43.13 22.79
C TYR A 373 -33.73 43.74 23.26
N ARG A 374 -33.69 45.04 23.56
CA ARG A 374 -34.84 45.96 23.71
C ARG A 374 -36.09 45.34 24.36
N SER A 375 -36.05 45.19 25.69
CA SER A 375 -37.18 44.96 26.60
C SER A 375 -38.12 43.77 26.41
N GLU A 376 -38.03 42.94 25.36
CA GLU A 376 -38.77 41.66 25.31
C GLU A 376 -38.09 40.66 24.36
N ASP A 377 -38.13 39.38 24.76
CA ASP A 377 -37.72 38.13 24.10
C ASP A 377 -36.26 37.61 24.15
N ILE A 378 -36.16 36.38 24.66
CA ILE A 378 -34.95 35.55 24.79
C ILE A 378 -34.76 34.78 23.48
N VAL A 379 -33.78 35.17 22.65
CA VAL A 379 -33.42 34.41 21.45
C VAL A 379 -32.39 33.33 21.81
N CYS A 380 -32.82 32.06 21.85
CA CYS A 380 -31.93 30.91 22.00
C CYS A 380 -31.19 30.61 20.69
N SER A 381 -29.96 31.09 20.52
CA SER A 381 -29.13 30.70 19.37
C SER A 381 -28.43 29.35 19.61
N LEU A 382 -28.85 28.32 18.86
CA LEU A 382 -28.15 27.04 18.74
C LEU A 382 -26.86 27.26 17.94
N LYS A 383 -25.71 27.34 18.61
CA LYS A 383 -24.40 27.38 17.93
C LYS A 383 -24.02 25.98 17.44
N GLY A 384 -24.64 25.54 16.36
CA GLY A 384 -24.20 24.41 15.54
C GLY A 384 -23.39 24.91 14.34
N THR A 385 -22.22 24.30 14.14
CA THR A 385 -21.35 24.33 12.94
C THR A 385 -20.51 25.59 12.60
N CYS A 386 -19.19 25.37 12.62
CA CYS A 386 -18.05 26.07 12.00
C CYS A 386 -18.27 27.43 11.30
N HIS A 387 -17.66 28.48 11.85
CA HIS A 387 -17.11 29.54 11.02
C HIS A 387 -15.82 29.03 10.36
N GLN A 388 -15.88 28.82 9.05
CA GLN A 388 -14.71 28.88 8.19
C GLN A 388 -14.39 30.37 8.03
N GLN A 389 -13.48 30.90 8.86
CA GLN A 389 -12.83 32.18 8.55
C GLN A 389 -11.82 31.89 7.45
N LEU A 390 -12.19 32.26 6.23
CA LEU A 390 -11.24 32.64 5.20
C LEU A 390 -10.73 34.02 5.61
N ASP A 391 -9.44 34.08 5.96
CA ASP A 391 -8.57 35.23 5.74
C ASP A 391 -7.30 34.70 5.07
#